data_AF-A0A7W0W5K0-F1
#
_entry.id   AF-A0A7W0W5K0-F1
#
_cell.length_a   1.000
_cell.length_b   1.000
_cell.length_c   1.000
_cell.angle_alpha   90.00
_cell.angle_beta   90.00
_cell.angle_gamma   90.00
#
_symmetry.space_group_name_H-M   'P 1'
#
loop_
_entity.id
_entity.type
_entity.pdbx_description
1 polymer ?
#
loop_
_entity_poly.entity_id
_entity_poly.type
_entity_poly.pdbx_seq_one_letter_code
_entity_poly.pdbx_strand_id
1 'polypeptide(L)'
;MPSKIDPNDWDTFFSADGPRRSGPIGIFVRTALVLGVIGGIGYGLSMFNTQLEAKKQQTEQTSIALAPTRTAQAFANAIQQTAEAQPTATPNLPTGRVLATVPLRVEPKESAAGKGNINPNDVVRFIKSQNVGDQLWWNISVDERANTSIEGADQGTVGWVPATALTEPSEPPPPAPDGTPVAAQLPPIKLSGASLNLYRDPQTSISVSRDGSWNPQGLPTLPLSIFLSPSLDSGEGVVAAKVLGNAQDRAGFLASVNQVAQVLCKPGTTPQVAITGDAAQLQDGTVTFTRLVGGQDITIKARYLAKPAPGNSVGVVLAFVPDNSYGENEAVLTQIVQGAIFQ
;
A
#
# COMPACT_ATOMS: atom_id res chain seq x y z
N MET A 1 -5.92 -87.08 10.14
CA MET A 1 -6.01 -87.89 8.90
C MET A 1 -7.01 -87.19 7.99
N PRO A 2 -6.67 -86.88 6.71
CA PRO A 2 -7.59 -86.21 5.80
C PRO A 2 -8.83 -87.06 5.56
N SER A 3 -10.02 -86.46 5.48
CA SER A 3 -11.26 -87.19 5.20
C SER A 3 -11.15 -87.86 3.84
N LYS A 4 -11.40 -89.18 3.80
CA LYS A 4 -11.51 -89.92 2.54
C LYS A 4 -12.67 -89.31 1.74
N ILE A 5 -12.43 -89.06 0.45
CA ILE A 5 -13.45 -88.63 -0.50
C ILE A 5 -14.59 -89.65 -0.47
N ASP A 6 -15.80 -89.19 -0.14
CA ASP A 6 -17.00 -90.02 -0.09
C ASP A 6 -17.36 -90.40 -1.54
N PRO A 7 -17.56 -91.68 -1.89
CA PRO A 7 -17.89 -92.09 -3.25
C PRO A 7 -19.10 -91.36 -3.84
N ASN A 8 -20.00 -90.86 -2.99
CA ASN A 8 -21.20 -90.11 -3.40
C ASN A 8 -20.91 -88.65 -3.84
N ASP A 9 -19.70 -88.11 -3.62
CA ASP A 9 -19.34 -86.79 -4.15
C ASP A 9 -19.28 -86.78 -5.68
N TRP A 10 -19.00 -87.93 -6.31
CA TRP A 10 -18.98 -88.05 -7.77
C TRP A 10 -20.35 -87.76 -8.39
N ASP A 11 -21.43 -88.29 -7.83
CA ASP A 11 -22.78 -87.99 -8.35
C ASP A 11 -23.16 -86.52 -8.15
N THR A 12 -22.67 -85.90 -7.08
CA THR A 12 -22.95 -84.48 -6.81
C THR A 12 -22.29 -83.54 -7.82
N PHE A 13 -21.09 -83.88 -8.31
CA PHE A 13 -20.39 -83.08 -9.32
C PHE A 13 -20.87 -83.32 -10.77
N PHE A 14 -21.56 -84.43 -11.05
CA PHE A 14 -22.03 -84.79 -12.40
C PHE A 14 -23.55 -84.91 -12.56
N SER A 15 -24.33 -84.75 -11.49
CA SER A 15 -25.79 -84.66 -11.59
C SER A 15 -26.23 -83.45 -12.41
N ALA A 16 -27.43 -83.51 -12.98
CA ALA A 16 -27.99 -82.43 -13.79
C ALA A 16 -28.15 -81.09 -13.03
N ASP A 17 -28.19 -81.15 -11.70
CA ASP A 17 -28.25 -80.02 -10.77
C ASP A 17 -26.89 -79.62 -10.18
N GLY A 18 -25.79 -80.25 -10.64
CA GLY A 18 -24.44 -79.91 -10.22
C GLY A 18 -24.08 -78.46 -10.61
N PRO A 19 -23.26 -77.75 -9.82
CA PRO A 19 -22.90 -76.36 -10.08
C PRO A 19 -22.27 -76.26 -11.47
N ARG A 20 -22.98 -75.58 -12.39
CA ARG A 20 -22.57 -75.40 -13.79
C ARG A 20 -21.20 -74.73 -13.84
N ARG A 21 -20.14 -75.53 -13.91
CA ARG A 21 -18.77 -75.06 -14.09
C ARG A 21 -18.75 -74.33 -15.43
N SER A 22 -18.70 -73.01 -15.38
CA SER A 22 -18.54 -72.17 -16.57
C SER A 22 -17.31 -72.67 -17.31
N GLY A 23 -17.52 -73.22 -18.50
CA GLY A 23 -16.43 -73.78 -19.31
C GLY A 23 -15.34 -72.73 -19.60
N PRO A 24 -14.21 -73.15 -20.20
CA PRO A 24 -13.07 -72.27 -20.45
C PRO A 24 -13.42 -70.97 -21.19
N ILE A 25 -14.45 -71.02 -22.05
CA ILE A 25 -15.00 -69.85 -22.74
C ILE A 25 -15.66 -68.85 -21.77
N GLY A 26 -16.38 -69.34 -20.77
CA GLY A 26 -17.04 -68.49 -19.76
C GLY A 26 -16.04 -67.73 -18.88
N ILE A 27 -14.87 -68.33 -18.62
CA ILE A 27 -13.77 -67.65 -17.92
C ILE A 27 -13.20 -66.55 -18.81
N PHE A 28 -12.92 -66.84 -20.08
CA PHE A 28 -12.41 -65.85 -21.03
C PHE A 28 -13.32 -64.63 -21.16
N VAL A 29 -14.63 -64.84 -21.29
CA VAL A 29 -15.60 -63.74 -21.40
C VAL A 29 -15.62 -62.87 -20.14
N ARG A 30 -15.59 -63.48 -18.95
CA ARG A 30 -15.55 -62.73 -17.68
C ARG A 30 -14.26 -61.94 -17.51
N THR A 31 -13.12 -62.53 -17.85
CA THR A 31 -11.82 -61.85 -17.75
C THR A 31 -11.71 -60.69 -18.74
N ALA A 32 -12.17 -60.88 -19.99
CA ALA A 32 -12.20 -59.81 -20.99
C ALA A 32 -13.11 -58.65 -20.56
N LEU A 33 -14.26 -58.96 -19.96
CA LEU A 33 -15.20 -57.94 -19.48
C LEU A 33 -14.62 -57.14 -18.31
N VAL A 34 -13.96 -57.81 -17.35
CA VAL A 34 -13.28 -57.13 -16.22
C VAL A 34 -12.14 -56.23 -16.72
N LEU A 35 -11.31 -56.71 -17.64
CA LEU A 35 -10.23 -55.91 -18.22
C LEU A 35 -10.76 -54.72 -19.02
N GLY A 36 -11.85 -54.89 -19.77
CA GLY A 36 -12.52 -53.81 -20.49
C GLY A 36 -13.07 -52.72 -19.56
N VAL A 37 -13.68 -53.11 -18.43
CA VAL A 37 -14.18 -52.16 -17.42
C VAL A 37 -13.03 -51.40 -16.75
N ILE A 38 -11.96 -52.09 -16.35
CA ILE A 38 -10.78 -51.45 -15.72
C ILE A 38 -10.09 -50.49 -16.71
N GLY A 39 -9.91 -50.91 -17.96
CA GLY A 39 -9.33 -50.07 -19.01
C GLY A 39 -10.18 -48.82 -19.31
N GLY A 40 -11.51 -48.99 -19.37
CA GLY A 40 -12.45 -47.88 -19.59
C GLY A 40 -12.42 -46.84 -18.46
N ILE A 41 -12.35 -47.28 -17.20
CA ILE A 41 -12.26 -46.38 -16.04
C ILE A 41 -10.93 -45.61 -16.06
N GLY A 42 -9.81 -46.29 -16.32
CA GLY A 42 -8.49 -45.64 -16.39
C GLY A 42 -8.41 -44.57 -17.48
N TYR A 43 -8.95 -44.86 -18.66
CA TYR A 43 -8.99 -43.90 -19.77
C TYR A 43 -9.91 -42.70 -19.47
N GLY A 44 -11.07 -42.95 -18.85
CA GLY A 44 -12.00 -41.89 -18.44
C GLY A 44 -11.40 -40.92 -17.41
N LEU A 45 -10.67 -41.42 -16.41
CA LEU A 45 -10.01 -40.58 -15.40
C LEU A 45 -8.90 -39.71 -16.00
N SER A 46 -8.14 -40.24 -16.96
CA SER A 46 -7.11 -39.48 -17.68
C SER A 46 -7.71 -38.32 -18.48
N MET A 47 -8.77 -38.59 -19.26
CA MET A 47 -9.51 -37.56 -20.01
C MET A 47 -10.18 -36.52 -19.10
N PHE A 48 -10.61 -36.92 -17.91
CA PHE A 48 -11.20 -35.99 -16.95
C PHE A 48 -10.14 -35.04 -16.37
N ASN A 49 -8.95 -35.54 -16.02
CA ASN A 49 -7.86 -34.73 -15.49
C ASN A 49 -7.34 -33.70 -16.52
N THR A 50 -7.17 -34.10 -17.79
CA THR A 50 -6.72 -33.18 -18.85
C THR A 50 -7.75 -32.07 -19.12
N GLN A 51 -9.05 -32.36 -19.04
CA GLN A 51 -10.09 -31.34 -19.14
C GLN A 51 -10.09 -30.38 -17.94
N LEU A 52 -9.76 -30.86 -16.75
CA LEU A 52 -9.67 -30.05 -15.54
C LEU A 52 -8.49 -29.07 -15.60
N GLU A 53 -7.35 -29.53 -16.13
CA GLU A 53 -6.18 -28.68 -16.37
C GLU A 53 -6.43 -27.63 -17.45
N ALA A 54 -7.08 -28.00 -18.56
CA ALA A 54 -7.47 -27.06 -19.61
C ALA A 54 -8.43 -25.97 -19.10
N LYS A 55 -9.39 -26.33 -18.23
CA LYS A 55 -10.30 -25.37 -17.59
C LYS A 55 -9.58 -24.43 -16.61
N LYS A 56 -8.58 -24.93 -15.86
CA LYS A 56 -7.75 -24.08 -14.99
C LYS A 56 -6.98 -23.04 -15.79
N GLN A 57 -6.33 -23.45 -16.88
CA GLN A 57 -5.58 -22.54 -17.76
C GLN A 57 -6.48 -21.48 -18.42
N GLN A 58 -7.70 -21.85 -18.85
CA GLN A 58 -8.66 -20.87 -19.37
C GLN A 58 -9.12 -19.89 -18.29
N THR A 59 -9.37 -20.35 -17.07
CA THR A 59 -9.81 -19.47 -15.97
C THR A 59 -8.70 -18.49 -15.57
N GLU A 60 -7.44 -18.93 -15.52
CA GLU A 60 -6.29 -18.08 -15.23
C GLU A 60 -6.09 -17.02 -16.32
N GLN A 61 -6.13 -17.39 -17.59
CA GLN A 61 -5.99 -16.42 -18.69
C GLN A 61 -7.13 -15.39 -18.73
N THR A 62 -8.36 -15.78 -18.38
CA THR A 62 -9.50 -14.85 -18.35
C THR A 62 -9.45 -13.93 -17.11
N SER A 63 -8.92 -14.40 -15.99
CA SER A 63 -8.74 -13.59 -14.77
C SER A 63 -7.68 -12.49 -14.92
N ILE A 64 -6.61 -12.74 -15.69
CA ILE A 64 -5.55 -11.75 -15.95
C ILE A 64 -6.04 -10.63 -16.86
N ALA A 65 -6.89 -10.95 -17.85
CA ALA A 65 -7.44 -9.96 -18.77
C ALA A 65 -8.52 -9.05 -18.15
N LEU A 66 -9.30 -9.57 -17.18
CA LEU A 66 -10.38 -8.82 -16.52
C LEU A 66 -9.97 -8.09 -15.25
N ALA A 67 -8.84 -8.47 -14.63
CA ALA A 67 -8.28 -7.78 -13.48
C ALA A 67 -8.09 -6.27 -13.72
N PRO A 68 -7.38 -5.80 -14.77
CA PRO A 68 -7.16 -4.37 -14.97
C PRO A 68 -8.45 -3.57 -15.17
N THR A 69 -9.48 -4.17 -15.79
CA THR A 69 -10.78 -3.50 -16.03
C THR A 69 -11.58 -3.36 -14.75
N ARG A 70 -11.57 -4.36 -13.85
CA ARG A 70 -12.25 -4.27 -12.55
C ARG A 70 -11.55 -3.30 -11.60
N THR A 71 -10.22 -3.25 -11.60
CA THR A 71 -9.50 -2.21 -10.84
C THR A 71 -9.79 -0.84 -11.42
N ALA A 72 -9.78 -0.66 -12.75
CA ALA A 72 -10.10 0.62 -13.37
C ALA A 72 -11.53 1.11 -13.07
N GLN A 73 -12.52 0.21 -13.03
CA GLN A 73 -13.89 0.56 -12.67
C GLN A 73 -14.05 0.86 -11.16
N ALA A 74 -13.37 0.12 -10.29
CA ALA A 74 -13.33 0.46 -8.86
C ALA A 74 -12.66 1.81 -8.61
N PHE A 75 -11.59 2.13 -9.37
CA PHE A 75 -10.96 3.45 -9.37
C PHE A 75 -11.89 4.54 -9.90
N ALA A 76 -12.61 4.31 -11.00
CA ALA A 76 -13.55 5.29 -11.56
C ALA A 76 -14.72 5.60 -10.59
N ASN A 77 -15.24 4.58 -9.90
CA ASN A 77 -16.29 4.77 -8.91
C ASN A 77 -15.76 5.46 -7.64
N ALA A 78 -14.52 5.17 -7.21
CA ALA A 78 -13.87 5.88 -6.12
C ALA A 78 -13.62 7.36 -6.48
N ILE A 79 -13.24 7.66 -7.73
CA ILE A 79 -13.07 9.02 -8.25
C ILE A 79 -14.42 9.75 -8.30
N GLN A 80 -15.52 9.11 -8.70
CA GLN A 80 -16.84 9.75 -8.65
C GLN A 80 -17.30 10.04 -7.21
N GLN A 81 -17.02 9.15 -6.26
CA GLN A 81 -17.32 9.38 -4.84
C GLN A 81 -16.40 10.44 -4.20
N THR A 82 -15.21 10.70 -4.74
CA THR A 82 -14.34 11.81 -4.29
C THR A 82 -14.57 13.11 -5.06
N ALA A 83 -15.11 13.07 -6.28
CA ALA A 83 -15.48 14.26 -7.05
C ALA A 83 -16.69 15.02 -6.46
N GLU A 84 -17.52 14.35 -5.65
CA GLU A 84 -18.56 15.01 -4.85
C GLU A 84 -18.03 15.53 -3.50
N ALA A 85 -16.86 15.05 -3.05
CA ALA A 85 -16.11 15.65 -1.95
C ALA A 85 -15.19 16.74 -2.50
N GLN A 86 -15.79 17.81 -3.02
CA GLN A 86 -15.06 19.04 -3.30
C GLN A 86 -14.34 19.43 -1.99
N PRO A 87 -12.99 19.55 -1.96
CA PRO A 87 -12.30 19.99 -0.77
C PRO A 87 -12.85 21.36 -0.42
N THR A 88 -13.63 21.43 0.65
CA THR A 88 -14.01 22.71 1.24
C THR A 88 -12.69 23.38 1.55
N ALA A 89 -12.39 24.48 0.86
CA ALA A 89 -11.18 25.24 1.07
C ALA A 89 -11.00 25.41 2.59
N THR A 90 -9.90 24.88 3.14
CA THR A 90 -9.58 25.07 4.55
C THR A 90 -9.68 26.57 4.80
N PRO A 91 -10.60 27.05 5.66
CA PRO A 91 -10.75 28.47 5.86
C PRO A 91 -9.37 29.04 6.24
N ASN A 92 -8.90 30.03 5.49
CA ASN A 92 -7.70 30.78 5.84
C ASN A 92 -8.01 31.57 7.11
N LEU A 93 -7.93 30.91 8.26
CA LEU A 93 -8.10 31.51 9.55
C LEU A 93 -6.93 32.46 9.81
N PRO A 94 -7.18 33.64 10.39
CA PRO A 94 -6.10 34.57 10.69
C PRO A 94 -5.13 33.94 11.70
N THR A 95 -3.87 34.33 11.59
CA THR A 95 -2.79 33.87 12.46
C THR A 95 -2.31 35.01 13.36
N GLY A 96 -1.65 34.64 14.45
CA GLY A 96 -1.03 35.57 15.38
C GLY A 96 0.10 34.92 16.15
N ARG A 97 0.69 35.69 17.06
CA ARG A 97 1.77 35.24 17.95
C ARG A 97 1.40 35.46 19.40
N VAL A 98 1.95 34.61 20.24
CA VAL A 98 1.83 34.71 21.70
C VAL A 98 2.86 35.72 22.22
N LEU A 99 2.41 36.67 23.04
CA LEU A 99 3.25 37.74 23.59
C LEU A 99 3.92 37.36 24.92
N ALA A 100 3.27 36.49 25.71
CA ALA A 100 3.73 36.08 27.03
C ALA A 100 3.34 34.63 27.33
N THR A 101 4.04 33.97 28.25
CA THR A 101 3.65 32.63 28.70
C THR A 101 2.31 32.71 29.45
N VAL A 102 1.28 32.03 28.94
CA VAL A 102 -0.07 32.05 29.53
C VAL A 102 -0.69 30.66 29.43
N PRO A 103 -1.48 30.21 30.43
CA PRO A 103 -2.19 28.94 30.34
C PRO A 103 -3.27 28.98 29.25
N LEU A 104 -3.25 27.97 28.38
CA LEU A 104 -4.33 27.72 27.44
C LEU A 104 -5.48 27.04 28.20
N ARG A 105 -6.69 27.58 28.14
CA ARG A 105 -7.79 27.14 29.02
C ARG A 105 -8.86 26.34 28.28
N VAL A 106 -9.58 25.49 29.02
CA VAL A 106 -10.73 24.74 28.47
C VAL A 106 -11.91 25.67 28.17
N GLU A 107 -12.09 26.73 28.95
CA GLU A 107 -13.18 27.71 28.85
C GLU A 107 -12.63 29.14 28.93
N PRO A 108 -13.33 30.15 28.37
CA PRO A 108 -12.91 31.55 28.39
C PRO A 108 -13.14 32.21 29.77
N LYS A 109 -12.46 31.69 30.80
CA LYS A 109 -12.55 32.16 32.19
C LYS A 109 -11.23 31.90 32.92
N GLU A 110 -10.78 32.87 33.72
CA GLU A 110 -9.52 32.76 34.48
C GLU A 110 -9.45 31.63 35.52
N SER A 111 -10.60 31.08 35.93
CA SER A 111 -10.63 29.93 36.86
C SER A 111 -10.69 28.58 36.15
N ALA A 112 -10.77 28.54 34.81
CA ALA A 112 -10.90 27.30 34.07
C ALA A 112 -9.60 26.50 34.06
N ALA A 113 -9.72 25.17 33.98
CA ALA A 113 -8.58 24.27 33.91
C ALA A 113 -7.68 24.59 32.70
N GLY A 114 -6.36 24.46 32.90
CA GLY A 114 -5.36 24.61 31.85
C GLY A 114 -5.19 23.34 31.01
N LYS A 115 -4.88 23.51 29.74
CA LYS A 115 -4.49 22.48 28.76
C LYS A 115 -2.99 22.59 28.42
N GLY A 116 -2.18 23.04 29.38
CA GLY A 116 -0.80 23.45 29.17
C GLY A 116 -0.64 24.95 28.93
N ASN A 117 0.60 25.39 28.83
CA ASN A 117 0.95 26.79 28.59
C ASN A 117 1.31 27.02 27.12
N ILE A 118 0.92 28.16 26.57
CA ILE A 118 1.49 28.68 25.33
C ILE A 118 2.63 29.63 25.69
N ASN A 119 3.70 29.66 24.91
CA ASN A 119 4.94 30.38 25.20
C ASN A 119 5.16 31.56 24.23
N PRO A 120 5.95 32.58 24.62
CA PRO A 120 6.23 33.71 23.77
C PRO A 120 6.74 33.29 22.38
N ASN A 121 6.20 33.96 21.35
CA ASN A 121 6.44 33.74 19.92
C ASN A 121 5.83 32.47 19.30
N ASP A 122 5.14 31.61 20.07
CA ASP A 122 4.35 30.52 19.48
C ASP A 122 3.37 31.08 18.44
N VAL A 123 3.25 30.40 17.30
CA VAL A 123 2.32 30.76 16.22
C VAL A 123 0.99 30.10 16.51
N VAL A 124 -0.06 30.90 16.49
CA VAL A 124 -1.42 30.44 16.79
C VAL A 124 -2.37 30.81 15.66
N ARG A 125 -3.41 30.00 15.52
CA ARG A 125 -4.47 30.21 14.54
C ARG A 125 -5.77 30.57 15.28
N PHE A 126 -6.38 31.70 14.94
CA PHE A 126 -7.58 32.17 15.61
C PHE A 126 -8.82 31.45 15.08
N ILE A 127 -9.58 30.81 15.96
CA ILE A 127 -10.79 30.05 15.61
C ILE A 127 -12.04 30.88 15.88
N LYS A 128 -12.14 31.46 17.07
CA LYS A 128 -13.33 32.19 17.53
C LYS A 128 -12.98 33.20 18.61
N SER A 129 -13.64 34.35 18.62
CA SER A 129 -13.61 35.29 19.74
C SER A 129 -14.87 35.18 20.61
N GLN A 130 -14.72 35.51 21.89
CA GLN A 130 -15.83 35.64 22.82
C GLN A 130 -15.51 36.68 23.89
N ASN A 131 -16.45 37.61 24.13
CA ASN A 131 -16.38 38.50 25.29
C ASN A 131 -16.99 37.80 26.50
N VAL A 132 -16.27 37.77 27.61
CA VAL A 132 -16.74 37.23 28.90
C VAL A 132 -16.49 38.28 29.98
N GLY A 133 -17.56 38.92 30.43
CA GLY A 133 -17.44 40.18 31.19
C GLY A 133 -16.83 41.28 30.32
N ASP A 134 -15.87 42.01 30.86
CA ASP A 134 -15.15 43.10 30.18
C ASP A 134 -13.86 42.65 29.48
N GLN A 135 -13.65 41.32 29.33
CA GLN A 135 -12.43 40.76 28.77
C GLN A 135 -12.73 39.96 27.48
N LEU A 136 -11.97 40.26 26.42
CA LEU A 136 -12.00 39.52 25.16
C LEU A 136 -11.12 38.26 25.28
N TRP A 137 -11.70 37.12 24.93
CA TRP A 137 -11.02 35.82 24.86
C TRP A 137 -11.01 35.32 23.43
N TRP A 138 -9.89 34.68 23.06
CA TRP A 138 -9.74 33.98 21.79
C TRP A 138 -9.64 32.48 22.02
N ASN A 139 -10.43 31.73 21.26
CA ASN A 139 -10.23 30.31 21.04
C ASN A 139 -9.22 30.16 19.90
N ILE A 140 -8.10 29.53 20.20
CA ILE A 140 -6.97 29.37 19.28
C ILE A 140 -6.58 27.90 19.16
N SER A 141 -5.92 27.58 18.05
CA SER A 141 -5.10 26.36 17.91
C SER A 141 -3.63 26.73 17.90
N VAL A 142 -2.79 25.97 18.62
CA VAL A 142 -1.33 26.09 18.51
C VAL A 142 -0.91 25.54 17.14
N ASP A 143 -0.33 26.38 16.30
CA ASP A 143 0.08 26.01 14.93
C ASP A 143 1.56 25.62 14.88
N GLU A 144 2.42 26.41 15.54
CA GLU A 144 3.86 26.16 15.62
C GLU A 144 4.39 26.59 16.99
N ARG A 145 5.26 25.76 17.58
CA ARG A 145 5.94 26.08 18.85
C ARG A 145 7.27 26.75 18.56
N ALA A 146 7.48 27.97 19.07
CA ALA A 146 8.72 28.70 18.86
C ALA A 146 9.88 28.14 19.72
N ASN A 147 9.56 27.57 20.88
CA ASN A 147 10.55 26.92 21.75
C ASN A 147 10.03 25.58 22.27
N THR A 148 10.62 24.50 21.77
CA THR A 148 10.30 23.13 22.15
C THR A 148 10.99 22.67 23.44
N SER A 149 11.94 23.45 23.97
CA SER A 149 12.67 23.12 25.20
C SER A 149 11.94 23.56 26.48
N ILE A 150 10.94 24.42 26.36
CA ILE A 150 10.10 24.85 27.48
C ILE A 150 8.84 23.98 27.48
N GLU A 151 8.35 23.56 28.65
CA GLU A 151 7.08 22.85 28.73
C GLU A 151 5.93 23.72 28.21
N GLY A 152 5.02 23.12 27.43
CA GLY A 152 3.94 23.86 26.80
C GLY A 152 2.90 22.94 26.17
N ALA A 153 1.79 23.52 25.75
CA ALA A 153 0.73 22.83 25.02
C ALA A 153 1.28 22.27 23.70
N ASP A 154 0.84 21.06 23.34
CA ASP A 154 1.28 20.41 22.11
C ASP A 154 0.74 21.13 20.87
N GLN A 155 1.43 20.97 19.74
CA GLN A 155 0.95 21.46 18.45
C GLN A 155 -0.44 20.88 18.14
N GLY A 156 -1.34 21.71 17.63
CA GLY A 156 -2.74 21.37 17.40
C GLY A 156 -3.64 21.45 18.64
N THR A 157 -3.10 21.77 19.82
CA THR A 157 -3.94 21.93 21.02
C THR A 157 -4.83 23.15 20.87
N VAL A 158 -6.13 22.93 21.12
CA VAL A 158 -7.16 23.98 21.03
C VAL A 158 -7.63 24.41 22.42
N GLY A 159 -7.67 25.71 22.66
CA GLY A 159 -8.23 26.27 23.89
C GLY A 159 -8.33 27.79 23.89
N TRP A 160 -8.72 28.33 25.04
CA TRP A 160 -9.03 29.74 25.24
C TRP A 160 -7.88 30.49 25.91
N VAL A 161 -7.60 31.68 25.43
CA VAL A 161 -6.58 32.59 25.99
C VAL A 161 -7.09 34.04 25.94
N PRO A 162 -6.73 34.88 26.92
CA PRO A 162 -7.09 36.30 26.87
C PRO A 162 -6.41 37.02 25.70
N ALA A 163 -7.12 37.94 25.06
CA ALA A 163 -6.61 38.67 23.89
C ALA A 163 -5.36 39.50 24.17
N THR A 164 -5.18 39.97 25.40
CA THR A 164 -3.98 40.72 25.82
C THR A 164 -2.69 39.91 25.78
N ALA A 165 -2.79 38.58 25.69
CA ALA A 165 -1.64 37.67 25.59
C ALA A 165 -1.23 37.38 24.14
N LEU A 166 -1.96 37.90 23.14
CA LEU A 166 -1.74 37.62 21.73
C LEU A 166 -1.50 38.92 20.95
N THR A 167 -0.81 38.82 19.83
CA THR A 167 -0.84 39.88 18.81
C THR A 167 -2.24 39.97 18.21
N GLU A 168 -2.57 41.12 17.63
CA GLU A 168 -3.80 41.25 16.86
C GLU A 168 -3.83 40.22 15.71
N PRO A 169 -5.02 39.68 15.36
CA PRO A 169 -5.16 38.80 14.21
C PRO A 169 -4.72 39.53 12.93
N SER A 170 -3.60 39.12 12.34
CA SER A 170 -3.20 39.63 11.03
C SER A 170 -4.03 38.90 9.98
N GLU A 171 -4.71 39.65 9.10
CA GLU A 171 -5.33 39.07 7.92
C GLU A 171 -4.28 38.29 7.12
N PRO A 172 -4.58 37.07 6.65
CA PRO A 172 -3.68 36.33 5.78
C PRO A 172 -3.38 37.18 4.54
N PRO A 173 -2.16 37.12 3.99
CA PRO A 173 -1.82 37.89 2.79
C PRO A 173 -2.84 37.56 1.67
N PRO A 174 -3.31 38.57 0.92
CA PRO A 174 -4.27 38.33 -0.15
C PRO A 174 -3.70 37.29 -1.13
N PRO A 175 -4.53 36.37 -1.64
CA PRO A 175 -4.09 35.45 -2.68
C PRO A 175 -3.48 36.27 -3.82
N ALA A 176 -2.26 35.91 -4.23
CA ALA A 176 -1.58 36.61 -5.31
C ALA A 176 -2.50 36.68 -6.54
N PRO A 177 -2.64 37.84 -7.20
CA PRO A 177 -3.54 37.98 -8.35
C PRO A 177 -3.14 36.98 -9.44
N ASP A 178 -4.15 36.25 -9.94
CA ASP A 178 -4.03 35.20 -10.95
C ASP A 178 -3.11 35.61 -12.11
N GLY A 179 -1.89 35.07 -12.09
CA GLY A 179 -0.97 35.14 -13.20
C GLY A 179 -1.45 34.19 -14.31
N THR A 180 -1.69 34.76 -15.47
CA THR A 180 -1.84 34.11 -16.80
C THR A 180 -1.08 32.78 -16.89
N PRO A 181 -1.68 31.70 -17.44
CA PRO A 181 -1.02 30.39 -17.53
C PRO A 181 0.14 30.44 -18.53
N VAL A 182 1.33 30.69 -18.00
CA VAL A 182 2.58 30.25 -18.63
C VAL A 182 2.66 28.75 -18.39
N ALA A 183 2.96 27.96 -19.43
CA ALA A 183 3.17 26.52 -19.30
C ALA A 183 4.20 26.27 -18.18
N ALA A 184 3.70 25.87 -17.02
CA ALA A 184 4.50 25.73 -15.81
C ALA A 184 5.39 24.51 -15.96
N GLN A 185 6.67 24.75 -16.22
CA GLN A 185 7.68 23.86 -15.68
C GLN A 185 7.49 23.88 -14.16
N LEU A 186 7.01 22.76 -13.61
CA LEU A 186 6.87 22.57 -12.17
C LEU A 186 8.19 22.99 -11.51
N PRO A 187 8.19 23.99 -10.61
CA PRO A 187 9.41 24.36 -9.89
C PRO A 187 9.93 23.13 -9.15
N PRO A 188 11.27 22.96 -9.03
CA PRO A 188 11.83 21.83 -8.30
C PRO A 188 11.33 21.87 -6.86
N ILE A 189 10.61 20.82 -6.47
CA ILE A 189 10.10 20.67 -5.11
C ILE A 189 11.26 20.16 -4.26
N LYS A 190 11.58 20.86 -3.17
CA LYS A 190 12.56 20.39 -2.19
C LYS A 190 11.84 19.63 -1.09
N LEU A 191 12.11 18.34 -0.96
CA LEU A 191 11.72 17.56 0.21
C LEU A 191 12.42 18.17 1.43
N SER A 192 11.66 18.78 2.35
CA SER A 192 12.23 19.28 3.60
C SER A 192 12.79 18.09 4.42
N GLY A 193 14.03 18.23 4.90
CA GLY A 193 14.83 17.17 5.53
C GLY A 193 14.34 16.63 6.88
N ALA A 194 13.03 16.57 7.12
CA ALA A 194 12.46 15.88 8.26
C ALA A 194 12.56 14.36 8.06
N SER A 195 13.21 13.67 9.00
CA SER A 195 13.39 12.23 9.05
C SER A 195 12.07 11.48 8.89
N LEU A 196 12.02 10.53 7.95
CA LEU A 196 10.90 9.61 7.76
C LEU A 196 11.08 8.39 8.69
N ASN A 197 10.21 8.23 9.70
CA ASN A 197 10.27 7.05 10.56
C ASN A 197 9.32 5.97 10.03
N LEU A 198 9.86 4.81 9.64
CA LEU A 198 9.06 3.66 9.22
C LEU A 198 8.89 2.70 10.42
N TYR A 199 7.66 2.56 10.90
CA TYR A 199 7.26 1.60 11.94
C TYR A 199 6.59 0.39 11.31
N ARG A 200 6.81 -0.80 11.86
CA ARG A 200 6.14 -2.03 11.43
C ARG A 200 5.16 -2.48 12.51
N ASP A 201 3.91 -2.70 12.13
CA ASP A 201 2.97 -3.48 12.93
C ASP A 201 3.29 -4.98 12.76
N PRO A 202 3.38 -5.77 13.85
CA PRO A 202 3.57 -7.23 13.77
C PRO A 202 2.55 -7.96 12.88
N GLN A 203 1.40 -7.37 12.55
CA GLN A 203 0.34 -8.05 11.81
C GLN A 203 0.31 -7.87 10.30
N THR A 204 0.91 -6.84 9.67
CA THR A 204 1.19 -6.77 8.20
C THR A 204 1.50 -5.37 7.67
N SER A 205 1.21 -4.30 8.40
CA SER A 205 1.37 -2.93 7.89
C SER A 205 2.75 -2.35 8.21
N ILE A 206 3.46 -1.92 7.18
CA ILE A 206 4.43 -0.84 7.32
C ILE A 206 3.58 0.42 7.56
N SER A 207 3.99 1.27 8.48
CA SER A 207 3.38 2.56 8.80
C SER A 207 4.48 3.62 8.80
N VAL A 208 4.31 4.67 8.03
CA VAL A 208 5.20 5.84 8.02
C VAL A 208 4.69 6.82 9.07
N SER A 209 5.55 7.30 9.97
CA SER A 209 5.31 8.54 10.71
C SER A 209 6.24 9.63 10.17
N ARG A 210 5.60 10.69 9.68
CA ARG A 210 6.17 12.01 9.38
C ARG A 210 5.20 13.04 9.97
N ASP A 211 5.69 14.20 10.35
CA ASP A 211 4.84 15.36 10.65
C ASP A 211 4.09 15.75 9.37
N GLY A 212 2.82 15.35 9.25
CA GLY A 212 1.99 15.56 8.07
C GLY A 212 1.19 14.31 7.68
N SER A 213 -0.05 14.53 7.25
CA SER A 213 -1.08 13.52 7.02
C SER A 213 -0.81 12.65 5.77
N TRP A 214 0.11 11.69 5.84
CA TRP A 214 0.29 10.68 4.79
C TRP A 214 -0.80 9.60 4.90
N ASN A 215 -1.60 9.43 3.84
CA ASN A 215 -2.67 8.44 3.83
C ASN A 215 -2.15 7.08 3.34
N PRO A 216 -2.20 6.01 4.15
CA PRO A 216 -1.85 4.68 3.69
C PRO A 216 -2.91 4.20 2.67
N GLN A 217 -2.48 3.84 1.47
CA GLN A 217 -3.32 3.12 0.52
C GLN A 217 -2.88 1.66 0.48
N GLY A 218 -3.66 0.79 1.14
CA GLY A 218 -3.47 -0.66 1.04
C GLY A 218 -4.03 -1.16 -0.29
N LEU A 219 -3.22 -1.86 -1.08
CA LEU A 219 -3.74 -2.67 -2.18
C LEU A 219 -4.03 -4.08 -1.65
N PRO A 220 -5.29 -4.58 -1.70
CA PRO A 220 -5.70 -5.79 -0.98
C PRO A 220 -5.08 -7.10 -1.47
N THR A 221 -4.35 -7.09 -2.58
CA THR A 221 -3.83 -8.32 -3.24
C THR A 221 -2.31 -8.45 -3.22
N LEU A 222 -1.58 -7.42 -2.79
CA LEU A 222 -0.12 -7.44 -2.68
C LEU A 222 0.27 -6.99 -1.26
N PRO A 223 1.31 -7.56 -0.63
CA PRO A 223 1.88 -7.05 0.61
C PRO A 223 2.67 -5.75 0.30
N LEU A 224 1.93 -4.73 -0.15
CA LEU A 224 2.40 -3.46 -0.65
C LEU A 224 1.80 -2.36 0.24
N SER A 225 2.66 -1.52 0.81
CA SER A 225 2.26 -0.30 1.49
C SER A 225 2.69 0.88 0.62
N ILE A 226 1.71 1.61 0.07
CA ILE A 226 1.94 2.83 -0.70
C ILE A 226 1.66 4.02 0.20
N PHE A 227 2.63 4.92 0.29
CA PHE A 227 2.50 6.20 0.94
C PHE A 227 2.67 7.28 -0.13
N LEU A 228 1.60 8.02 -0.39
CA LEU A 228 1.62 9.17 -1.29
C LEU A 228 1.64 10.45 -0.48
N SER A 229 2.37 11.44 -0.97
CA SER A 229 2.34 12.79 -0.39
C SER A 229 0.88 13.29 -0.35
N PRO A 230 0.47 14.05 0.69
CA PRO A 230 -0.90 14.54 0.84
C PRO A 230 -1.41 15.35 -0.37
N SER A 231 -0.51 15.92 -1.16
CA SER A 231 -0.83 16.37 -2.52
C SER A 231 -0.89 15.14 -3.45
N LEU A 232 -2.09 14.58 -3.61
CA LEU A 232 -2.37 13.43 -4.50
C LEU A 232 -1.88 13.64 -5.95
N ASP A 233 -1.64 14.89 -6.34
CA ASP A 233 -1.12 15.32 -7.65
C ASP A 233 0.37 15.72 -7.67
N SER A 234 1.16 15.47 -6.61
CA SER A 234 2.56 15.93 -6.58
C SER A 234 3.55 15.07 -7.36
N GLY A 235 3.18 13.84 -7.72
CA GLY A 235 4.14 12.89 -8.29
C GLY A 235 5.19 12.39 -7.29
N GLU A 236 4.98 12.59 -5.98
CA GLU A 236 5.91 12.20 -4.92
C GLU A 236 5.34 11.09 -4.05
N GLY A 237 6.21 10.20 -3.56
CA GLY A 237 5.80 9.20 -2.59
C GLY A 237 6.88 8.18 -2.24
N VAL A 238 6.49 7.28 -1.34
CA VAL A 238 7.29 6.12 -0.92
C VAL A 238 6.44 4.88 -1.05
N VAL A 239 6.96 3.86 -1.71
CA VAL A 239 6.35 2.54 -1.81
C VAL A 239 7.25 1.52 -1.17
N ALA A 240 6.68 0.71 -0.28
CA ALA A 240 7.35 -0.44 0.29
C ALA A 240 6.59 -1.70 -0.11
N ALA A 241 7.32 -2.68 -0.65
CA ALA A 241 6.79 -3.94 -1.10
C ALA A 241 7.57 -5.08 -0.46
N LYS A 242 6.87 -6.07 0.09
CA LYS A 242 7.48 -7.38 0.33
C LYS A 242 7.36 -8.21 -0.94
N VAL A 243 8.47 -8.68 -1.49
CA VAL A 243 8.43 -9.58 -2.64
C VAL A 243 8.96 -10.95 -2.26
N LEU A 244 8.22 -11.97 -2.68
CA LEU A 244 8.58 -13.36 -2.47
C LEU A 244 9.63 -13.75 -3.52
N GLY A 245 10.86 -14.01 -3.08
CA GLY A 245 11.96 -14.33 -3.98
C GLY A 245 13.29 -14.48 -3.24
N ASN A 246 14.19 -15.29 -3.79
CA ASN A 246 15.53 -15.43 -3.23
C ASN A 246 16.31 -14.13 -3.42
N ALA A 247 16.87 -13.57 -2.34
CA ALA A 247 17.71 -12.36 -2.39
C ALA A 247 18.93 -12.48 -3.30
N GLN A 248 19.32 -13.70 -3.67
CA GLN A 248 20.42 -13.99 -4.59
C GLN A 248 19.98 -14.13 -6.05
N ASP A 249 18.67 -14.20 -6.35
CA ASP A 249 18.16 -14.30 -7.71
C ASP A 249 18.00 -12.91 -8.34
N ARG A 250 19.00 -12.52 -9.14
CA ARG A 250 19.01 -11.25 -9.90
C ARG A 250 17.78 -11.07 -10.80
N ALA A 251 17.27 -12.15 -11.40
CA ALA A 251 16.13 -12.05 -12.31
C ALA A 251 14.84 -11.83 -11.52
N GLY A 252 14.64 -12.60 -10.45
CA GLY A 252 13.54 -12.39 -9.49
C GLY A 252 13.57 -11.00 -8.86
N PHE A 253 14.76 -10.49 -8.56
CA PHE A 253 14.97 -9.15 -8.05
C PHE A 253 14.47 -8.06 -9.01
N LEU A 254 14.92 -8.10 -10.27
CA LEU A 254 14.54 -7.09 -11.25
C LEU A 254 13.05 -7.21 -11.59
N ALA A 255 12.50 -8.43 -11.61
CA ALA A 255 11.07 -8.63 -11.74
C ALA A 255 10.30 -7.97 -10.58
N SER A 256 10.83 -8.04 -9.36
CA SER A 256 10.24 -7.43 -8.16
C SER A 256 10.19 -5.90 -8.25
N VAL A 257 11.33 -5.27 -8.57
CA VAL A 257 11.40 -3.80 -8.75
C VAL A 257 10.52 -3.36 -9.91
N ASN A 258 10.52 -4.10 -11.03
CA ASN A 258 9.65 -3.84 -12.16
C ASN A 258 8.17 -3.96 -11.79
N GLN A 259 7.79 -4.96 -11.01
CA GLN A 259 6.40 -5.15 -10.59
C GLN A 259 5.93 -3.98 -9.71
N VAL A 260 6.76 -3.53 -8.76
CA VAL A 260 6.44 -2.36 -7.93
C VAL A 260 6.34 -1.09 -8.78
N ALA A 261 7.28 -0.88 -9.70
CA ALA A 261 7.24 0.26 -10.61
C ALA A 261 6.02 0.20 -11.55
N GLN A 262 5.65 -0.98 -12.06
CA GLN A 262 4.48 -1.18 -12.93
C GLN A 262 3.17 -0.79 -12.24
N VAL A 263 3.04 -1.02 -10.94
CA VAL A 263 1.86 -0.58 -10.15
C VAL A 263 1.75 0.95 -10.14
N LEU A 264 2.87 1.66 -10.22
CA LEU A 264 2.94 3.13 -10.26
C LEU A 264 2.90 3.70 -11.68
N CYS A 265 3.12 2.87 -12.70
CA CYS A 265 3.16 3.29 -14.10
C CYS A 265 1.77 3.63 -14.64
N LYS A 266 1.73 4.51 -15.64
CA LYS A 266 0.56 4.67 -16.50
C LYS A 266 0.25 3.33 -17.20
N PRO A 267 -1.03 2.91 -17.29
CA PRO A 267 -1.41 1.72 -18.05
C PRO A 267 -0.84 1.76 -19.47
N GLY A 268 -0.18 0.68 -19.88
CA GLY A 268 0.43 0.57 -21.22
C GLY A 268 1.85 1.16 -21.33
N THR A 269 2.44 1.64 -20.24
CA THR A 269 3.86 2.04 -20.20
C THR A 269 4.69 0.98 -19.48
N THR A 270 5.94 0.80 -19.94
CA THR A 270 6.89 -0.12 -19.33
C THR A 270 7.91 0.70 -18.53
N PRO A 271 8.11 0.43 -17.23
CA PRO A 271 9.15 1.11 -16.45
C PRO A 271 10.53 0.78 -17.03
N GLN A 272 11.41 1.79 -17.05
CA GLN A 272 12.81 1.64 -17.41
C GLN A 272 13.64 1.55 -16.12
N VAL A 273 14.06 0.34 -15.76
CA VAL A 273 14.93 0.13 -14.58
C VAL A 273 16.38 0.33 -15.01
N ALA A 274 17.03 1.35 -14.42
CA ALA A 274 18.43 1.65 -14.63
C ALA A 274 19.23 1.32 -13.35
N ILE A 275 19.77 0.11 -13.29
CA ILE A 275 20.63 -0.30 -12.18
C ILE A 275 21.89 0.55 -12.22
N THR A 276 22.07 1.38 -11.20
CA THR A 276 23.22 2.28 -11.08
C THR A 276 24.03 1.82 -9.87
N GLY A 277 25.24 1.33 -10.08
CA GLY A 277 26.09 0.79 -9.00
C GLY A 277 26.87 -0.46 -9.41
N ASP A 278 27.58 -1.06 -8.45
CA ASP A 278 28.27 -2.33 -8.65
C ASP A 278 27.24 -3.43 -8.97
N ALA A 279 27.35 -4.01 -10.17
CA ALA A 279 26.45 -5.05 -10.64
C ALA A 279 26.40 -6.29 -9.74
N ALA A 280 27.39 -6.45 -8.84
CA ALA A 280 27.43 -7.49 -7.82
C ALA A 280 26.53 -7.20 -6.60
N GLN A 281 26.20 -5.94 -6.31
CA GLN A 281 25.43 -5.54 -5.12
C GLN A 281 24.11 -4.86 -5.49
N LEU A 282 23.29 -5.51 -6.32
CA LEU A 282 21.98 -5.09 -6.87
C LEU A 282 20.95 -4.47 -5.89
N GLN A 283 21.30 -4.29 -4.63
CA GLN A 283 20.51 -3.79 -3.53
C GLN A 283 20.20 -2.29 -3.61
N ASP A 284 20.90 -1.46 -4.40
CA ASP A 284 20.64 -0.01 -4.54
C ASP A 284 20.66 0.39 -6.03
N GLY A 285 19.82 1.33 -6.42
CA GLY A 285 19.77 1.82 -7.79
C GLY A 285 18.64 2.80 -8.08
N THR A 286 18.42 3.09 -9.36
CA THR A 286 17.33 3.98 -9.79
C THR A 286 16.39 3.31 -10.78
N VAL A 287 15.13 3.75 -10.78
CA VAL A 287 14.15 3.35 -11.80
C VAL A 287 13.43 4.59 -12.30
N THR A 288 13.24 4.65 -13.60
CA THR A 288 12.51 5.74 -14.26
C THR A 288 11.25 5.18 -14.88
N PHE A 289 10.12 5.83 -14.66
CA PHE A 289 8.84 5.42 -15.24
C PHE A 289 7.92 6.61 -15.48
N THR A 290 6.95 6.44 -16.37
CA THR A 290 5.96 7.49 -16.65
C THR A 290 4.69 7.22 -15.86
N ARG A 291 4.19 8.24 -15.15
CA ARG A 291 2.94 8.19 -14.38
C ARG A 291 2.00 9.29 -14.85
N LEU A 292 0.69 9.01 -14.82
CA LEU A 292 -0.33 10.02 -15.02
C LEU A 292 -0.60 10.72 -13.68
N VAL A 293 -0.34 12.02 -13.59
CA VAL A 293 -0.51 12.85 -12.40
C VAL A 293 -1.26 14.11 -12.80
N GLY A 294 -2.40 14.41 -12.16
CA GLY A 294 -3.25 15.54 -12.59
C GLY A 294 -3.68 15.50 -14.07
N GLY A 295 -3.76 14.32 -14.68
CA GLY A 295 -4.06 14.16 -16.11
C GLY A 295 -2.88 14.44 -17.07
N GLN A 296 -1.69 14.72 -16.55
CA GLN A 296 -0.47 14.91 -17.32
C GLN A 296 0.48 13.71 -17.16
N ASP A 297 1.17 13.37 -18.24
CA ASP A 297 2.23 12.35 -18.19
C ASP A 297 3.49 12.98 -17.60
N ILE A 298 3.89 12.52 -16.42
CA ILE A 298 5.10 12.96 -15.72
C ILE A 298 6.10 11.81 -15.69
N THR A 299 7.34 12.09 -16.08
CA THR A 299 8.47 11.18 -15.88
C THR A 299 8.86 11.22 -14.41
N ILE A 300 8.72 10.09 -13.74
CA ILE A 300 9.10 9.87 -12.36
C ILE A 300 10.45 9.16 -12.33
N LYS A 301 11.33 9.63 -11.46
CA LYS A 301 12.58 8.95 -11.15
C LYS A 301 12.58 8.58 -9.68
N ALA A 302 12.90 7.33 -9.41
CA ALA A 302 12.88 6.77 -8.08
C ALA A 302 14.23 6.17 -7.72
N ARG A 303 14.60 6.28 -6.46
CA ARG A 303 15.66 5.49 -5.86
C ARG A 303 15.04 4.28 -5.19
N TYR A 304 15.62 3.12 -5.40
CA TYR A 304 15.19 1.90 -4.72
C TYR A 304 16.33 1.32 -3.89
N LEU A 305 15.96 0.67 -2.79
CA LEU A 305 16.83 -0.16 -1.99
C LEU A 305 16.08 -1.44 -1.70
N ALA A 306 16.78 -2.53 -1.83
CA ALA A 306 16.22 -3.82 -1.58
C ALA A 306 17.14 -4.59 -0.65
N LYS A 307 16.58 -5.07 0.45
CA LYS A 307 17.31 -5.79 1.48
C LYS A 307 16.71 -7.19 1.64
N PRO A 308 17.54 -8.19 1.99
CA PRO A 308 17.02 -9.47 2.44
C PRO A 308 16.05 -9.28 3.60
N ALA A 309 14.92 -9.98 3.55
CA ALA A 309 13.92 -10.01 4.60
C ALA A 309 13.75 -11.46 5.11
N PRO A 310 13.19 -11.67 6.32
CA PRO A 310 13.05 -13.01 6.89
C PRO A 310 12.28 -13.97 5.97
N GLY A 311 12.66 -15.26 6.02
CA GLY A 311 11.97 -16.31 5.28
C GLY A 311 12.25 -16.31 3.77
N ASN A 312 13.50 -16.07 3.35
CA ASN A 312 13.91 -16.04 1.93
C ASN A 312 13.06 -15.07 1.10
N SER A 313 12.79 -13.88 1.64
CA SER A 313 12.08 -12.83 0.93
C SER A 313 13.00 -11.63 0.71
N VAL A 314 12.60 -10.76 -0.22
CA VAL A 314 13.28 -9.48 -0.47
C VAL A 314 12.28 -8.38 -0.17
N GLY A 315 12.67 -7.47 0.73
CA GLY A 315 11.94 -6.23 0.89
C GLY A 315 12.48 -5.20 -0.11
N VAL A 316 11.59 -4.54 -0.83
CA VAL A 316 11.93 -3.45 -1.76
C VAL A 316 11.28 -2.17 -1.25
N VAL A 317 12.09 -1.12 -1.08
CA VAL A 317 11.60 0.24 -0.78
C VAL A 317 12.00 1.13 -1.93
N LEU A 318 11.05 1.95 -2.36
CA LEU A 318 11.15 2.79 -3.53
C LEU A 318 10.68 4.19 -3.14
N ALA A 319 11.57 5.18 -3.18
CA ALA A 319 11.24 6.58 -2.92
C ALA A 319 11.35 7.35 -4.24
N PHE A 320 10.32 8.11 -4.60
CA PHE A 320 10.20 8.67 -5.94
C PHE A 320 9.74 10.12 -5.95
N VAL A 321 10.22 10.85 -6.96
CA VAL A 321 9.92 12.25 -7.26
C VAL A 321 9.85 12.44 -8.78
N PRO A 322 9.28 13.54 -9.29
CA PRO A 322 9.45 13.95 -10.67
C PRO A 322 10.93 14.00 -11.09
N ASP A 323 11.27 13.53 -12.29
CA ASP A 323 12.65 13.40 -12.77
C ASP A 323 13.42 14.73 -12.76
N ASN A 324 12.73 15.83 -13.10
CA ASN A 324 13.29 17.19 -13.05
C ASN A 324 13.69 17.65 -11.63
N SER A 325 13.17 16.98 -10.59
CA SER A 325 13.43 17.29 -9.18
C SER A 325 14.38 16.27 -8.54
N TYR A 326 14.78 15.22 -9.26
CA TYR A 326 15.57 14.12 -8.68
C TYR A 326 16.92 14.59 -8.12
N GLY A 327 17.65 15.44 -8.85
CA GLY A 327 18.99 15.88 -8.44
C GLY A 327 19.01 16.65 -7.12
N GLU A 328 17.99 17.47 -6.85
CA GLU A 328 17.88 18.22 -5.60
C GLU A 328 17.44 17.35 -4.41
N ASN A 329 16.76 16.24 -4.69
CA ASN A 329 16.18 15.35 -3.68
C ASN A 329 16.99 14.08 -3.47
N GLU A 330 18.05 13.83 -4.24
CA GLU A 330 18.77 12.55 -4.22
C GLU A 330 19.28 12.18 -2.82
N ALA A 331 19.82 13.14 -2.07
CA ALA A 331 20.30 12.91 -0.71
C ALA A 331 19.16 12.49 0.24
N VAL A 332 17.99 13.13 0.13
CA VAL A 332 16.80 12.84 0.94
C VAL A 332 16.23 11.48 0.57
N LEU A 333 16.11 11.18 -0.73
CA LEU A 333 15.67 9.88 -1.22
C LEU A 333 16.60 8.78 -0.71
N THR A 334 17.92 9.00 -0.78
CA THR A 334 18.93 8.06 -0.26
C THR A 334 18.73 7.82 1.23
N GLN A 335 18.54 8.87 2.02
CA GLN A 335 18.28 8.75 3.46
C GLN A 335 16.98 7.99 3.76
N ILE A 336 15.89 8.29 3.05
CA ILE A 336 14.61 7.58 3.18
C ILE A 336 14.78 6.09 2.95
N VAL A 337 15.44 5.74 1.83
CA VAL A 337 15.50 4.35 1.41
C VAL A 337 16.51 3.57 2.27
N GLN A 338 17.65 4.17 2.64
CA GLN A 338 18.64 3.55 3.54
C GLN A 338 18.14 3.39 4.97
N GLY A 339 17.41 4.39 5.48
CA GLY A 339 16.77 4.39 6.79
C GLY A 339 15.65 3.37 6.93
N ALA A 340 15.21 2.76 5.84
CA ALA A 340 14.20 1.71 5.89
C ALA A 340 14.73 0.44 6.58
N ILE A 341 14.03 0.04 7.63
CA ILE A 341 14.30 -1.17 8.39
C ILE A 341 13.34 -2.27 7.89
N PHE A 342 13.91 -3.36 7.40
CA PHE A 342 13.16 -4.56 7.01
C PHE A 342 13.23 -5.54 8.17
N GLN A 343 12.12 -5.68 8.89
CA GLN A 343 11.95 -6.69 9.94
C GLN A 343 11.06 -7.82 9.43
#